data_AF-A0A5C9EZX6-F1
#
_entry.id   AF-A0A5C9EZX6-F1
#
_cell.length_a   1.000
_cell.length_b   1.000
_cell.length_c   1.000
_cell.angle_alpha   90.00
_cell.angle_beta   90.00
_cell.angle_gamma   90.00
#
_symmetry.space_group_name_H-M   'P 1'
#
loop_
_entity.id
_entity.type
_entity.pdbx_description
1 polymer ?
#
loop_
_entity_poly.entity_id
_entity_poly.type
_entity_poly.pdbx_seq_one_letter_code
_entity_poly.pdbx_strand_id
1 'polypeptide(L)' 'MDPIEKKRIIQDIVKKRRLPYSLDLIKVEGNEYHVLNNFGSEMTYIKKDDQYLLEEEM' A
#
# COMPACT_ATOMS: atom_id res chain seq x y z
N MET A 1 -6.99 -13.43 1.65
CA MET A 1 -5.76 -13.03 0.95
C MET A 1 -4.59 -13.78 1.51
N ASP A 2 -3.82 -14.43 0.64
CA ASP A 2 -2.62 -15.14 1.03
C ASP A 2 -1.54 -14.19 1.57
N PRO A 3 -0.82 -14.56 2.65
CA PRO A 3 0.22 -13.73 3.24
C PRO A 3 1.37 -13.42 2.24
N ILE A 4 1.61 -14.31 1.28
CA ILE A 4 2.59 -14.12 0.21
C ILE A 4 2.15 -12.98 -0.73
N GLU A 5 0.87 -12.94 -1.07
CA GLU A 5 0.30 -11.93 -1.96
C GLU A 5 0.32 -10.55 -1.28
N LYS A 6 -0.08 -10.48 -0.01
CA LYS A 6 0.01 -9.26 0.80
C LYS A 6 1.43 -8.68 0.80
N LYS A 7 2.43 -9.54 1.06
CA LYS A 7 3.84 -9.13 1.11
C LYS A 7 4.34 -8.59 -0.24
N ARG A 8 3.93 -9.22 -1.36
CA ARG A 8 4.28 -8.74 -2.70
C ARG A 8 3.74 -7.35 -2.98
N ILE A 9 2.46 -7.11 -2.67
CA ILE A 9 1.80 -5.81 -2.85
C ILE A 9 2.54 -4.73 -2.05
N ILE A 10 2.79 -4.99 -0.76
CA ILE A 10 3.49 -4.06 0.13
C ILE A 10 4.89 -3.74 -0.38
N GLN A 11 5.66 -4.75 -0.78
CA GLN A 11 7.00 -4.55 -1.32
C GLN A 11 6.98 -3.73 -2.62
N ASP A 12 5.97 -3.91 -3.46
CA ASP A 12 5.80 -3.13 -4.68
C ASP A 12 5.52 -1.65 -4.37
N ILE A 13 4.57 -1.38 -3.46
CA ILE A 13 4.24 -0.02 -3.01
C ILE A 13 5.49 0.66 -2.43
N VAL A 14 6.16 0.02 -1.47
CA VAL A 14 7.37 0.56 -0.81
C VAL A 14 8.46 0.86 -1.82
N LYS A 15 8.69 -0.04 -2.79
CA LYS A 15 9.72 0.13 -3.82
C LYS A 15 9.38 1.25 -4.81
N LYS A 16 8.14 1.30 -5.31
CA LYS A 16 7.72 2.31 -6.30
C LYS A 16 7.64 3.70 -5.70
N ARG A 17 7.15 3.83 -4.46
CA ARG A 17 7.05 5.11 -3.73
C ARG A 17 8.34 5.50 -3.01
N ARG A 18 9.35 4.63 -3.01
CA ARG A 18 10.63 4.84 -2.29
C ARG A 18 10.41 5.21 -0.82
N LEU A 19 9.50 4.50 -0.16
CA LEU A 19 9.14 4.80 1.23
C LEU A 19 10.28 4.39 2.17
N PRO A 20 10.67 5.26 3.12
CA PRO A 20 11.71 4.94 4.10
C PRO A 20 11.21 4.05 5.25
N TYR A 21 9.95 3.62 5.20
CA TYR A 21 9.29 2.85 6.26
C TYR A 21 8.58 1.61 5.70
N SER A 22 8.29 0.67 6.61
CA SER A 22 7.51 -0.53 6.28
C SER A 22 6.02 -0.24 6.35
N LEU A 23 5.26 -0.97 5.54
CA LEU A 23 3.81 -0.94 5.48
C LEU A 23 3.28 -2.35 5.79
N ASP A 24 2.05 -2.42 6.30
CA ASP A 24 1.30 -3.65 6.52
C ASP A 24 -0.04 -3.57 5.82
N LEU A 25 -0.45 -4.61 5.09
CA LEU A 25 -1.68 -4.59 4.30
C LEU A 25 -2.88 -5.02 5.14
N ILE A 26 -3.72 -4.05 5.49
CA ILE A 26 -4.93 -4.27 6.28
C ILE A 26 -6.02 -4.85 5.39
N LYS A 27 -6.39 -4.13 4.33
CA LYS A 27 -7.55 -4.41 3.48
C LYS A 27 -7.27 -4.05 2.03
N VAL A 28 -7.91 -4.77 1.11
CA VAL A 28 -7.90 -4.46 -0.32
C VAL A 28 -9.33 -4.36 -0.80
N GLU A 29 -9.68 -3.24 -1.42
CA GLU A 29 -10.99 -2.96 -2.00
C GLU A 29 -10.81 -2.60 -3.48
N GLY A 30 -10.87 -3.62 -4.35
CA GLY A 30 -10.63 -3.44 -5.78
C GLY A 30 -9.22 -2.91 -6.09
N ASN A 31 -9.13 -1.61 -6.38
CA ASN A 31 -7.86 -0.91 -6.66
C ASN A 31 -7.31 -0.13 -5.46
N GLU A 32 -7.99 -0.19 -4.32
CA GLU A 32 -7.62 0.51 -3.09
C GLU A 32 -6.94 -0.46 -2.12
N TYR A 33 -5.80 -0.03 -1.60
CA TYR A 33 -4.93 -0.80 -0.72
C TYR A 33 -4.79 -0.03 0.58
N HIS A 34 -5.56 -0.45 1.59
CA HIS A 34 -5.49 0.12 2.92
C HIS A 34 -4.31 -0.50 3.65
N VAL A 35 -3.35 0.34 4.02
CA VAL A 35 -2.11 -0.05 4.67
C VAL A 35 -1.92 0.67 5.99
N LEU A 36 -1.25 0.02 6.92
CA LEU A 36 -0.77 0.62 8.16
C LEU A 36 0.74 0.83 8.05
N ASN A 37 1.25 2.02 8.35
CA ASN A 37 2.69 2.17 8.51
C ASN A 37 3.15 1.68 9.90
N ASN A 38 4.46 1.50 10.06
CA ASN A 38 5.04 1.14 11.36
C ASN A 38 4.91 2.23 12.44
N PHE A 39 4.44 3.43 12.09
CA PHE A 39 4.15 4.53 13.01
C PHE A 39 2.70 4.50 13.53
N GLY A 40 1.87 3.57 13.05
CA GLY A 40 0.47 3.43 13.44
C GLY A 40 -0.50 4.34 12.67
N SER A 41 -0.06 4.97 11.58
CA SER A 41 -0.93 5.73 10.68
C SER A 41 -1.49 4.83 9.58
N GLU A 42 -2.80 4.87 9.41
CA GLU A 42 -3.51 4.21 8.31
C GLU A 42 -3.49 5.11 7.07
N MET A 43 -3.24 4.50 5.91
CA MET A 43 -3.19 5.18 4.62
C MET A 43 -3.86 4.32 3.56
N THR A 44 -4.51 4.95 2.60
CA THR A 44 -5.09 4.27 1.44
C THR A 44 -4.26 4.57 0.21
N TYR A 45 -3.68 3.54 -0.40
CA TYR A 45 -3.03 3.64 -1.71
C TYR A 45 -3.99 3.19 -2.80
N ILE A 46 -4.19 4.01 -3.82
CA ILE A 46 -4.98 3.69 -5.00
C ILE A 46 -4.03 3.33 -6.13
N LYS A 47 -4.16 2.12 -6.68
CA LYS A 47 -3.39 1.70 -7.86
C LYS A 47 -4.06 2.26 -9.12
N LYS A 48 -3.34 3.12 -9.83
CA LYS A 48 -3.69 3.57 -11.18
C LYS A 48 -2.57 3.18 -12.12
N ASP A 49 -2.89 2.33 -13.09
CA ASP A 49 -1.93 1.75 -14.03
C ASP A 49 -0.75 1.07 -13.31
N ASP A 50 0.46 1.62 -13.44
CA ASP A 50 1.68 1.13 -12.81
C ASP A 50 2.10 1.96 -11.58
N GLN A 51 1.28 2.91 -11.12
CA GLN A 51 1.58 3.80 -10.00
C GLN A 51 0.62 3.58 -8.82
N TYR A 52 1.13 3.88 -7.62
CA TYR A 52 0.37 3.92 -6.38
C TYR A 52 0.30 5.37 -5.91
N LEU A 53 -0.91 5.89 -5.79
CA LEU A 53 -1.18 7.26 -5.33
C LEU A 53 -1.83 7.18 -3.94
N LEU A 54 -1.54 8.12 -3.05
CA LEU A 54 -2.33 8.23 -1.83
C LEU A 54 -3.71 8.80 -2.18
N GLU A 55 -4.75 8.34 -1.48
CA GLU A 55 -6.09 8.92 -1.58
C GLU A 55 -6.06 10.43 -1.30
N GLU A 56 -5.22 10.88 -0.36
CA GLU A 56 -5.02 12.30 -0.03
C GLU A 56 -4.34 13.12 -1.15
N GLU A 57 -3.78 12.49 -2.18
CA GLU A 57 -3.16 13.17 -3.34
C GLU A 57 -4.12 13.38 -4.52
N MET A 58 -5.38 12.95 -4.42
CA MET A 58 -6.43 13.14 -5.42
C MET A 58 -7.33 14.34 -5.12
#